data_AF-A0A7W8DYH0-F1
#
_entry.id   AF-A0A7W8DYH0-F1
#
_cell.length_a   1.000
_cell.length_b   1.000
_cell.length_c   1.000
_cell.angle_alpha   90.00
_cell.angle_beta   90.00
_cell.angle_gamma   90.00
#
_symmetry.space_group_name_H-M   'P 1'
#
loop_
_entity.id
_entity.type
_entity.pdbx_description
1 polymer ?
#
loop_
_entity_poly.entity_id
_entity_poly.type
_entity_poly.pdbx_seq_one_letter_code
_entity_poly.pdbx_strand_id
1 'polypeptide(L)'
;MTRTGTGLLIAGVVLLLVAVAWWWLTFADVVRYAYLSAPEAAACLIGRSDVCDLARAMCRGSHPAAVLAYWWGTFWIAIALASASLSLAGAKRA
;
A
#
# COMPACT_ATOMS: atom_id res chain seq x y z
N MET A 1 -1.99 25.41 8.74
CA MET A 1 -2.75 24.24 8.25
C MET A 1 -4.09 24.22 8.97
N THR A 2 -5.19 24.05 8.26
CA THR A 2 -6.50 23.95 8.94
C THR A 2 -6.73 22.55 9.50
N ARG A 3 -7.53 22.45 10.58
CA ARG A 3 -7.85 21.19 11.27
C ARG A 3 -8.20 20.03 10.33
N THR A 4 -8.96 20.31 9.26
CA THR A 4 -9.33 19.34 8.22
C THR A 4 -8.14 18.84 7.40
N GLY A 5 -7.20 19.71 7.04
CA GLY A 5 -6.01 19.36 6.27
C GLY A 5 -5.02 18.52 7.09
N THR A 6 -4.83 18.87 8.36
CA THR A 6 -4.02 18.05 9.28
C THR A 6 -4.64 16.68 9.52
N GLY A 7 -5.96 16.60 9.69
CA GLY A 7 -6.66 15.32 9.82
C GLY A 7 -6.50 14.43 8.58
N LEU A 8 -6.60 15.01 7.38
CA LEU A 8 -6.43 14.29 6.12
C LEU A 8 -4.99 13.80 5.92
N LEU A 9 -4.00 14.62 6.29
CA LEU A 9 -2.59 14.23 6.27
C LEU A 9 -2.33 13.04 7.19
N ILE A 10 -2.78 13.11 8.44
CA ILE A 10 -2.60 12.03 9.42
C ILE A 10 -3.27 10.75 8.92
N ALA A 11 -4.52 10.83 8.45
CA ALA A 11 -5.24 9.69 7.91
C ALA A 11 -4.52 9.08 6.69
N GLY A 12 -4.04 9.91 5.76
CA GLY A 12 -3.26 9.47 4.60
C GLY A 12 -1.96 8.77 4.99
N VAL A 13 -1.20 9.34 5.93
CA VAL A 13 0.05 8.74 6.42
C VAL A 13 -0.20 7.41 7.14
N VAL A 14 -1.19 7.35 8.03
CA VAL A 14 -1.56 6.12 8.73
C VAL A 14 -1.97 5.04 7.73
N LEU A 15 -2.82 5.38 6.76
CA LEU A 15 -3.24 4.43 5.73
C LEU A 15 -2.06 3.98 4.86
N LEU A 16 -1.08 4.85 4.59
CA LEU A 16 0.11 4.51 3.82
C LEU A 16 0.99 3.51 4.57
N LEU A 17 1.19 3.72 5.88
CA LEU A 17 1.91 2.76 6.73
C LEU A 17 1.19 1.42 6.79
N VAL A 18 -0.13 1.43 6.93
CA VAL A 18 -0.96 0.21 6.91
C VAL A 18 -0.85 -0.51 5.57
N ALA A 19 -0.90 0.21 4.44
CA ALA A 19 -0.76 -0.37 3.10
C ALA A 19 0.61 -1.03 2.90
N VAL A 20 1.69 -0.36 3.30
CA VAL A 20 3.07 -0.90 3.21
C VAL A 20 3.24 -2.11 4.14
N ALA A 21 2.74 -2.04 5.37
CA ALA A 21 2.79 -3.16 6.31
C ALA A 21 2.00 -4.37 5.78
N TRP A 22 0.81 -4.13 5.20
CA TRP A 22 -0.01 -5.17 4.63
C TRP A 22 0.64 -5.81 3.40
N TRP A 23 1.26 -5.01 2.53
CA TRP A 23 2.09 -5.50 1.43
C TRP A 23 3.24 -6.36 1.95
N TRP A 24 3.98 -5.90 2.97
CA TRP A 24 5.09 -6.66 3.53
C TRP A 24 4.64 -8.02 4.09
N LEU A 25 3.54 -8.06 4.84
CA LEU A 25 2.97 -9.32 5.32
C LEU A 25 2.54 -10.27 4.20
N THR A 26 2.23 -9.73 3.02
CA THR A 26 1.79 -10.51 1.86
C THR A 26 2.95 -11.04 1.03
N PHE A 27 4.01 -10.25 0.85
CA PHE A 27 5.10 -10.58 -0.07
C PHE A 27 6.44 -10.89 0.62
N ALA A 28 6.56 -10.76 1.95
CA ALA A 28 7.81 -11.02 2.66
C ALA A 28 8.34 -12.44 2.42
N ASP A 29 7.46 -13.44 2.45
CA ASP A 29 7.89 -14.84 2.28
C ASP A 29 8.33 -15.13 0.84
N VAL A 30 7.65 -14.57 -0.17
CA VAL A 30 8.09 -14.77 -1.56
C VAL A 30 9.45 -14.12 -1.86
N VAL A 31 9.77 -13.02 -1.17
CA VAL A 31 11.10 -12.40 -1.23
C VAL A 31 12.13 -13.21 -0.44
N ARG A 32 11.79 -13.65 0.78
CA ARG A 32 12.69 -14.44 1.65
C ARG A 32 13.10 -15.76 1.03
N TYR A 33 12.19 -16.44 0.35
CA TYR A 33 12.44 -17.71 -0.33
C TYR A 33 12.89 -17.53 -1.79
N ALA A 34 13.21 -16.30 -2.21
CA ALA A 34 13.75 -15.97 -3.53
C ALA A 34 12.84 -16.38 -4.70
N TYR A 35 11.52 -16.43 -4.50
CA TYR A 35 10.55 -16.64 -5.58
C TYR A 35 10.39 -15.37 -6.44
N LEU A 36 10.48 -14.20 -5.81
CA LEU A 36 10.53 -12.88 -6.45
C LEU A 36 11.75 -12.11 -5.92
N SER A 37 12.35 -11.30 -6.78
CA SER A 37 13.32 -10.29 -6.32
C SER A 37 12.62 -9.16 -5.55
N ALA A 38 13.36 -8.46 -4.68
CA ALA A 38 12.84 -7.29 -3.97
C ALA A 38 12.20 -6.22 -4.89
N PRO A 39 12.79 -5.83 -6.05
CA PRO A 39 12.14 -4.87 -6.94
C PRO A 39 10.89 -5.43 -7.63
N GLU A 40 10.85 -6.72 -7.96
CA GLU A 40 9.63 -7.35 -8.50
C GLU A 40 8.49 -7.34 -7.47
N ALA A 41 8.79 -7.67 -6.21
CA ALA A 41 7.80 -7.61 -5.15
C ALA A 41 7.32 -6.16 -4.91
N ALA A 42 8.23 -5.18 -4.99
CA ALA A 42 7.90 -3.77 -4.83
C ALA A 42 6.94 -3.28 -5.92
N ALA A 43 7.01 -3.81 -7.15
CA ALA A 43 6.04 -3.50 -8.19
C ALA A 43 4.60 -3.90 -7.79
N CYS A 44 4.44 -4.94 -6.97
CA CYS A 44 3.15 -5.37 -6.44
C CYS A 44 2.59 -4.46 -5.33
N LEU A 45 3.38 -3.52 -4.81
CA LEU A 45 2.89 -2.47 -3.92
C LEU A 45 2.08 -1.43 -4.69
N ILE A 46 2.57 -1.06 -5.87
CA ILE A 46 2.06 0.06 -6.66
C ILE A 46 1.16 -0.36 -7.82
N GLY A 47 1.07 -1.66 -8.13
CA GLY A 47 0.28 -2.12 -9.26
C GLY A 47 -0.08 -3.59 -9.18
N ARG A 48 -0.68 -4.08 -10.27
CA ARG A 48 -1.03 -5.48 -10.47
C ARG A 48 -0.38 -5.98 -11.76
N SER A 49 0.19 -7.17 -11.70
CA SER A 49 0.74 -7.91 -12.83
C SER A 49 0.48 -9.40 -12.63
N ASP A 50 0.66 -10.20 -13.68
CA ASP A 50 0.53 -11.66 -13.61
C ASP A 50 1.50 -12.27 -12.58
N VAL A 51 2.69 -11.68 -12.43
CA VAL A 51 3.68 -12.07 -11.42
C VAL A 51 3.14 -11.85 -10.00
N CYS A 52 2.47 -10.72 -9.75
CA CYS A 52 1.84 -10.45 -8.46
C CYS A 52 0.68 -11.39 -8.15
N ASP A 53 -0.09 -11.79 -9.17
CA ASP A 53 -1.18 -12.74 -9.02
C ASP A 53 -0.66 -14.15 -8.74
N LEU A 54 0.42 -14.55 -9.43
CA LEU A 54 1.10 -15.83 -9.19
C LEU A 54 1.68 -15.90 -7.78
N ALA A 55 2.38 -14.84 -7.33
CA ALA A 55 2.93 -14.76 -5.98
C ALA A 55 1.83 -14.92 -4.91
N ARG A 56 0.68 -14.28 -5.10
CA ARG A 56 -0.47 -14.42 -4.18
C ARG A 56 -1.13 -15.80 -4.22
N ALA A 57 -1.07 -16.51 -5.35
CA ALA A 57 -1.60 -17.87 -5.47
C ALA A 57 -0.76 -18.88 -4.65
N MET A 58 0.57 -18.68 -4.59
CA MET A 58 1.49 -19.50 -3.79
C MET A 58 1.21 -19.40 -2.27
N CYS A 59 0.65 -18.28 -1.82
CA CYS A 59 0.34 -18.00 -0.42
C CYS A 59 -0.91 -18.75 0.14
N ARG A 60 -1.67 -19.48 -0.70
CA ARG A 60 -2.99 -20.06 -0.33
C ARG A 60 -2.94 -21.25 0.65
N GLY A 61 -1.77 -21.75 1.03
CA GLY A 61 -1.64 -22.95 1.86
C GLY A 61 -1.85 -22.76 3.37
N SER A 62 -1.46 -21.60 3.92
CA SER A 62 -1.33 -21.44 5.40
C SER A 62 -1.54 -20.01 5.93
N HIS A 63 -2.08 -19.09 5.12
CA HIS A 63 -2.10 -17.67 5.49
C HIS A 63 -3.48 -17.15 5.92
N PRO A 64 -3.53 -16.16 6.84
CA PRO A 64 -4.77 -15.51 7.23
C PRO A 64 -5.48 -14.87 6.03
N ALA A 65 -6.81 -14.86 6.07
CA ALA A 65 -7.65 -14.25 5.01
C ALA A 65 -7.30 -12.78 4.74
N ALA A 66 -6.83 -12.04 5.76
CA ALA A 66 -6.35 -10.68 5.61
C ALA A 66 -5.22 -10.57 4.59
N VAL A 67 -4.26 -11.50 4.59
CA VAL A 67 -3.13 -11.50 3.63
C VAL A 67 -3.62 -11.76 2.21
N LEU A 68 -4.60 -12.67 2.06
CA LEU A 68 -5.19 -13.00 0.76
C LEU A 68 -6.03 -11.85 0.17
N ALA A 69 -6.58 -10.99 1.02
CA ALA A 69 -7.38 -9.83 0.64
C ALA A 69 -6.55 -8.61 0.24
N TYR A 70 -5.22 -8.72 0.17
CA TYR A 70 -4.34 -7.61 -0.20
C TYR A 70 -4.79 -6.93 -1.50
N TRP A 71 -4.87 -5.60 -1.46
CA TRP A 71 -5.26 -4.76 -2.59
C TRP A 71 -4.35 -3.55 -2.74
N TRP A 72 -3.65 -3.50 -3.88
CA TRP A 72 -2.73 -2.43 -4.27
C TRP A 72 -3.40 -1.04 -4.30
N GLY A 73 -4.72 -0.98 -4.46
CA GLY A 73 -5.48 0.29 -4.42
C GLY A 73 -5.39 1.02 -3.08
N THR A 74 -5.14 0.31 -1.97
CA THR A 74 -4.98 0.94 -0.65
C THR A 74 -3.81 1.91 -0.59
N PHE A 75 -2.70 1.58 -1.26
CA PHE A 75 -1.53 2.45 -1.37
C PHE A 75 -1.89 3.75 -2.09
N TRP A 76 -2.59 3.66 -3.23
CA TRP A 76 -2.98 4.84 -4.01
C TRP A 76 -4.02 5.70 -3.31
N ILE A 77 -4.95 5.10 -2.57
CA ILE A 77 -5.89 5.85 -1.74
C ILE A 77 -5.12 6.65 -0.68
N ALA A 78 -4.13 6.04 -0.02
CA ALA A 78 -3.30 6.73 0.96
C ALA A 78 -2.53 7.92 0.36
N ILE A 79 -1.91 7.71 -0.81
CA ILE A 79 -1.22 8.77 -1.57
C ILE A 79 -2.18 9.89 -1.98
N ALA A 80 -3.40 9.55 -2.41
CA ALA A 80 -4.42 10.52 -2.80
C ALA A 80 -4.87 11.36 -1.59
N LEU A 81 -5.10 10.75 -0.43
CA LEU A 81 -5.43 11.48 0.81
C LEU A 81 -4.30 12.42 1.24
N ALA A 82 -3.06 11.92 1.24
CA ALA A 82 -1.89 12.72 1.61
C ALA A 82 -1.71 13.90 0.64
N SER A 83 -1.82 13.66 -0.67
CA SER A 83 -1.73 14.70 -1.70
C SER A 83 -2.86 15.72 -1.61
N ALA A 84 -4.09 15.27 -1.36
CA ALA A 84 -5.22 16.17 -1.16
C ALA A 84 -4.98 17.11 0.03
N SER A 85 -4.36 16.63 1.12
CA SER A 85 -4.03 17.49 2.27
C SER A 85 -3.11 18.67 1.91
N LEU A 86 -2.18 18.46 0.96
CA LEU A 86 -1.29 19.50 0.44
C LEU A 86 -2.05 20.50 -0.43
N SER A 87 -2.91 20.02 -1.33
CA SER A 87 -3.75 20.90 -2.17
C SER A 87 -4.67 21.78 -1.33
N LEU A 88 -5.29 21.24 -0.27
CA LEU A 88 -6.10 22.01 0.68
C LEU A 88 -5.27 23.01 1.50
N ALA A 89 -3.98 22.74 1.73
CA ALA A 89 -3.08 23.68 2.39
C ALA A 89 -2.63 24.81 1.45
N GLY A 90 -2.39 24.50 0.17
CA GLY A 90 -2.01 25.45 -0.87
C GLY A 90 -3.16 26.39 -1.26
N ALA A 91 -4.37 25.85 -1.43
CA ALA A 91 -5.57 26.64 -1.76
C ALA A 91 -5.98 27.65 -0.69
N LYS A 92 -5.45 27.55 0.54
CA LYS A 92 -5.66 28.54 1.62
C LYS A 92 -4.58 29.61 1.68
N ARG A 93 -3.51 29.47 0.89
CA ARG A 93 -2.41 30.44 0.82
C ARG A 93 -2.49 31.34 -0.42
N ALA A 94 -3.30 30.97 -1.41
CA ALA A 94 -3.65 31.78 -2.58
C ALA A 94 -4.91 32.60 -2.28
#